data_AF-A0A937HH87-F1
#
_entry.id   AF-A0A937HH87-F1
#
_cell.length_a   1.000
_cell.length_b   1.000
_cell.length_c   1.000
_cell.angle_alpha   90.00
_cell.angle_beta   90.00
_cell.angle_gamma   90.00
#
_symmetry.space_group_name_H-M   'P 1'
#
loop_
_entity.id
_entity.type
_entity.pdbx_description
1 polymer ?
#
loop_
_entity_poly.entity_id
_entity_poly.type
_entity_poly.pdbx_seq_one_letter_code
_entity_poly.pdbx_strand_id
1 'polypeptide(L)'
;MSETPSLPTLPMEALSLSITQYVVCAKCADELATLEPPQSLQEYAAMDVGFTDYGVQVWCRRHKANIVYIDFQGQKLPADFRRLETS
;
A
#
# COMPACT_ATOMS: atom_id res chain seq x y z
N MET A 1 -8.51 32.51 -14.21
CA MET A 1 -8.06 31.94 -15.50
C MET A 1 -6.63 31.49 -15.24
N SER A 2 -6.32 30.20 -15.11
CA SER A 2 -6.65 29.14 -16.05
C SER A 2 -6.71 27.79 -15.33
N GLU A 3 -7.81 27.06 -15.50
CA GLU A 3 -7.88 25.65 -15.12
C GLU A 3 -6.85 24.89 -15.96
N THR A 4 -5.87 24.30 -15.30
CA THR A 4 -4.82 23.51 -15.94
C THR A 4 -5.46 22.19 -16.41
N PRO A 5 -5.21 21.74 -17.65
CA PRO A 5 -5.83 20.52 -18.17
C PRO A 5 -5.41 19.32 -17.31
N SER A 6 -6.37 18.73 -16.61
CA SER A 6 -6.18 17.56 -15.76
C SER A 6 -6.06 16.29 -16.60
N LEU A 7 -4.85 15.91 -17.03
CA LEU A 7 -4.55 14.61 -17.65
C LEU A 7 -3.11 14.14 -17.32
N PRO A 8 -2.82 12.83 -17.13
CA PRO A 8 -3.74 11.71 -16.93
C PRO A 8 -3.73 11.25 -15.46
N THR A 9 -4.92 11.15 -14.88
CA THR A 9 -5.25 10.04 -13.98
C THR A 9 -4.87 8.72 -14.69
N LEU A 10 -4.38 7.72 -13.96
CA LEU A 10 -3.97 6.44 -14.53
C LEU A 10 -5.05 5.90 -15.50
N PRO A 11 -4.68 5.18 -16.58
CA PRO A 11 -5.67 4.60 -17.49
C PRO A 11 -6.60 3.67 -16.70
N MET A 12 -7.85 3.54 -17.13
CA MET A 12 -8.86 2.76 -16.40
C MET A 12 -8.40 1.32 -16.14
N GLU A 13 -7.66 0.76 -17.09
CA GLU A 13 -7.10 -0.59 -17.02
C GLU A 13 -6.09 -0.74 -15.88
N ALA A 14 -5.34 0.33 -15.56
CA ALA A 14 -4.38 0.33 -14.46
C ALA A 14 -5.09 0.28 -13.09
N LEU A 15 -6.29 0.85 -12.98
CA LEU A 15 -7.11 0.80 -11.75
C LEU A 15 -7.80 -0.56 -11.56
N SER A 16 -7.87 -1.40 -12.60
CA SER A 16 -8.42 -2.76 -12.55
C SER A 16 -7.37 -3.86 -12.39
N LEU A 17 -6.10 -3.51 -12.20
CA LEU A 17 -5.03 -4.50 -12.01
C LEU A 17 -5.20 -5.25 -10.68
N SER A 18 -4.76 -6.50 -10.66
CA SER A 18 -4.68 -7.32 -9.45
C SER A 18 -3.32 -7.18 -8.76
N ILE A 19 -3.30 -7.26 -7.43
CA ILE A 19 -2.06 -7.30 -6.65
C ILE A 19 -1.32 -8.62 -6.93
N THR A 20 -0.06 -8.53 -7.38
CA THR A 20 0.79 -9.69 -7.66
C THR A 20 1.80 -9.98 -6.55
N GLN A 21 2.15 -8.97 -5.75
CA GLN A 21 3.08 -9.08 -4.63
C GLN A 21 2.59 -8.20 -3.48
N TYR A 22 2.57 -8.78 -2.28
CA TYR A 22 2.12 -8.08 -1.08
C TYR A 22 3.32 -7.49 -0.32
N VAL A 23 3.15 -6.28 0.16
CA VAL A 23 4.04 -5.67 1.15
C VAL A 23 3.61 -6.15 2.53
N VAL A 24 4.50 -6.85 3.24
CA VAL A 24 4.16 -7.51 4.51
C VAL A 24 5.25 -7.31 5.57
N CYS A 25 4.85 -7.37 6.85
CA CYS A 25 5.80 -7.43 7.95
C CYS A 25 6.46 -8.82 8.02
N ALA A 26 7.78 -8.89 7.88
CA ALA A 26 8.53 -10.14 7.97
C ALA A 26 8.29 -10.86 9.31
N LYS A 27 8.27 -10.12 10.43
CA LYS A 27 7.98 -10.69 11.75
C LYS A 27 6.57 -11.28 11.85
N CYS A 28 5.58 -10.64 11.22
CA CYS A 28 4.24 -11.22 11.13
C CYS A 28 4.27 -12.53 10.36
N ALA A 29 4.97 -12.59 9.22
CA ALA A 29 5.06 -13.80 8.41
C ALA A 29 5.73 -14.95 9.17
N ASP A 30 6.82 -14.68 9.90
CA ASP A 30 7.53 -15.66 10.72
C ASP A 30 6.64 -16.20 11.86
N GLU A 31 5.94 -15.31 12.57
CA GLU A 31 4.99 -15.71 13.62
C GLU A 31 3.86 -16.58 13.04
N LEU A 32 3.32 -16.19 11.87
CA LEU A 32 2.23 -16.88 11.21
C LEU A 32 2.58 -18.31 10.81
N ALA A 33 3.83 -18.53 10.37
CA ALA A 33 4.33 -19.84 9.99
C ALA A 33 4.31 -20.85 11.15
N THR A 34 4.21 -20.36 12.40
CA THR A 34 4.18 -21.18 13.62
C THR A 34 2.80 -21.26 14.27
N LEU A 35 1.77 -20.59 13.74
CA LEU A 35 0.43 -20.56 14.33
C LEU A 35 -0.40 -21.80 13.97
N GLU A 36 -1.10 -22.34 14.97
CA GLU A 36 -2.14 -23.35 14.82
C GLU A 36 -3.44 -22.87 15.50
N PRO A 37 -4.56 -22.76 14.76
CA PRO A 37 -4.71 -23.01 13.33
C PRO A 37 -4.03 -21.93 12.46
N PRO A 38 -3.71 -22.24 11.18
CA PRO A 38 -3.18 -21.26 10.24
C PRO A 38 -4.14 -20.08 10.06
N GLN A 39 -3.60 -18.86 10.00
CA GLN A 39 -4.35 -17.63 9.75
C GLN A 39 -3.89 -16.98 8.44
N SER A 40 -4.69 -16.09 7.86
CA SER A 40 -4.24 -15.27 6.73
C SER A 40 -3.27 -14.20 7.22
N LEU A 41 -2.16 -14.00 6.49
CA LEU A 41 -1.21 -12.94 6.81
C LEU A 41 -1.86 -11.55 6.70
N GLN A 42 -2.82 -11.39 5.78
CA GLN A 42 -3.58 -10.14 5.60
C GLN A 42 -4.46 -9.83 6.81
N GLU A 43 -5.03 -10.86 7.44
CA GLU A 43 -5.86 -10.72 8.64
C GLU A 43 -5.01 -10.54 9.91
N TYR A 44 -3.87 -11.23 9.96
CA TYR A 44 -2.97 -11.19 11.11
C TYR A 44 -2.14 -9.91 11.19
N ALA A 45 -1.65 -9.43 10.05
CA ALA A 45 -0.82 -8.24 9.98
C ALA A 45 -1.70 -6.99 10.09
N ALA A 46 -1.57 -6.28 11.22
CA ALA A 46 -2.19 -4.97 11.38
C ALA A 46 -1.29 -3.88 10.77
N MET A 47 -1.54 -3.50 9.52
CA MET A 47 -0.74 -2.51 8.79
C MET A 47 -1.42 -1.13 8.73
N ASP A 48 -0.62 -0.08 8.87
CA ASP A 48 -0.98 1.29 8.49
C ASP A 48 -0.25 1.67 7.21
N VAL A 49 -0.92 2.41 6.33
CA VAL A 49 -0.35 2.97 5.11
C VAL A 49 -0.69 4.45 5.06
N GLY A 50 0.30 5.32 4.84
CA GLY A 50 0.08 6.76 4.81
C GLY A 50 1.17 7.52 4.06
N PHE A 51 0.83 8.76 3.69
CA PHE A 51 1.79 9.71 3.15
C PHE A 51 2.57 10.41 4.27
N THR A 52 3.81 10.75 3.97
CA THR A 52 4.74 11.51 4.81
C THR A 52 5.34 12.65 3.99
N ASP A 53 6.22 13.45 4.61
CA ASP A 53 6.93 14.53 3.91
C ASP A 53 7.82 14.05 2.75
N TYR A 54 8.19 12.76 2.71
CA TYR A 54 9.06 12.24 1.64
C TYR A 54 8.38 11.23 0.70
N GLY A 55 7.26 10.60 1.09
CA GLY A 55 6.61 9.61 0.23
C GLY A 55 5.50 8.81 0.91
N VAL A 56 5.46 7.50 0.66
CA VAL A 56 4.49 6.58 1.30
C VAL A 56 5.20 5.65 2.26
N GLN A 57 4.70 5.59 3.48
CA GLN A 57 5.18 4.68 4.51
C GLN A 57 4.16 3.58 4.78
N VAL A 58 4.67 2.35 4.90
CA VAL A 58 3.91 1.20 5.40
C VAL A 58 4.50 0.77 6.73
N TRP A 59 3.63 0.64 7.73
CA TRP A 59 4.02 0.39 9.11
C TRP A 59 3.24 -0.78 9.70
N CYS A 60 3.91 -1.64 10.45
CA CYS A 60 3.28 -2.70 11.22
C CYS A 60 2.90 -2.18 12.61
N ARG A 61 1.60 -2.07 12.90
CA ARG A 61 1.11 -1.70 14.24
C ARG A 61 1.44 -2.77 15.30
N ARG A 62 1.33 -4.04 14.94
CA ARG A 62 1.57 -5.18 15.85
C ARG A 62 2.98 -5.17 16.40
N HIS A 63 3.98 -5.06 15.52
CA HIS A 63 5.39 -5.07 15.89
C HIS A 63 6.00 -3.69 16.11
N LYS A 64 5.21 -2.62 15.94
CA LYS A 64 5.65 -1.22 16.02
C LYS A 64 6.92 -1.00 15.20
N ALA A 65 6.90 -1.44 13.94
CA ALA A 65 8.06 -1.45 13.08
C ALA A 65 7.73 -0.94 11.67
N ASN A 66 8.69 -0.27 11.05
CA ASN A 66 8.61 0.06 9.63
C ASN A 66 8.67 -1.22 8.81
N ILE A 67 7.77 -1.33 7.83
CA ILE A 67 7.79 -2.43 6.85
C ILE A 67 8.57 -1.97 5.61
N VAL A 68 8.13 -0.85 5.03
CA VAL A 68 8.81 -0.21 3.90
C VAL A 68 8.53 1.29 3.91
N TYR A 69 9.44 2.04 3.34
CA TYR A 69 9.29 3.44 3.04
C TYR A 69 9.61 3.66 1.56
N ILE A 70 8.62 4.08 0.79
CA ILE A 70 8.77 4.40 -0.63
C ILE A 70 9.04 5.90 -0.72
N ASP A 71 10.31 6.26 -0.84
CA ASP A 71 10.75 7.64 -1.01
C ASP A 71 10.48 8.12 -2.44
N PHE A 72 9.81 9.26 -2.57
CA PHE A 72 9.54 9.88 -3.86
C PHE A 72 10.65 10.83 -4.31
N GLN A 73 11.68 11.03 -3.50
CA GLN A 73 12.84 11.89 -3.79
C GLN A 73 12.42 13.32 -4.16
N GLY A 74 11.41 13.83 -3.46
CA GLY A 74 10.82 15.15 -3.72
C GLY A 74 9.96 15.24 -4.99
N GLN A 75 9.73 14.13 -5.69
CA GLN A 75 8.83 14.09 -6.85
C GLN A 75 7.37 13.93 -6.43
N LYS A 76 6.47 14.56 -7.20
CA LYS A 76 5.04 14.29 -7.10
C LYS A 76 4.70 13.18 -8.07
N LEU A 77 4.61 11.94 -7.58
CA LEU A 77 4.22 10.80 -8.39
C LEU A 77 2.74 10.90 -8.82
N PRO A 78 2.38 10.46 -10.04
CA PRO A 78 0.99 10.30 -10.43
C PRO A 78 0.28 9.35 -9.47
N ALA A 79 -0.80 9.84 -8.85
CA ALA A 79 -1.65 9.06 -7.97
C ALA A 79 -3.10 9.26 -8.41
N ASP A 80 -3.84 8.16 -8.48
CA ASP A 80 -5.25 8.16 -8.84
C ASP A 80 -6.04 7.54 -7.69
N PHE A 81 -6.91 8.34 -7.08
CA PHE A 81 -7.70 7.95 -5.92
C PHE A 81 -9.14 7.58 -6.29
N ARG A 82 -9.46 7.46 -7.59
CA ARG A 82 -10.74 6.93 -8.03
C ARG A 82 -10.87 5.50 -7.51
N ARG A 83 -11.98 5.21 -6.83
CA ARG A 83 -12.30 3.88 -6.33
C ARG A 83 -13.06 3.11 -7.40
N LEU A 84 -12.50 1.99 -7.86
CA LEU A 84 -13.24 1.00 -8.66
C LEU A 84 -13.66 -0.14 -7.74
N GLU A 85 -14.97 -0.38 -7.67
CA GLU A 85 -15.51 -1.54 -6.98
C GLU A 85 -15.63 -2.67 -8.00
N THR A 86 -14.87 -3.75 -7.78
CA THR A 86 -15.13 -5.02 -8.46
C THR A 86 -16.26 -5.73 -7.72
N SER A 87 -17.39 -5.89 -8.41
CA SER A 87 -18.57 -6.66 -7.97
C SER A 87 -18.26 -8.12 -7.70
#